data_AF-A0A945L5I2-F1
#
_entry.id   AF-A0A945L5I2-F1
#
_cell.length_a   1.000
_cell.length_b   1.000
_cell.length_c   1.000
_cell.angle_alpha   90.00
_cell.angle_beta   90.00
_cell.angle_gamma   90.00
#
_symmetry.space_group_name_H-M   'P 1'
#
loop_
_entity.id
_entity.type
_entity.pdbx_description
1 polymer ?
#
loop_
_entity_poly.entity_id
_entity_poly.type
_entity_poly.pdbx_seq_one_letter_code
_entity_poly.pdbx_strand_id
1 'polypeptide(L)'
;MNINDSEMSDERSRLAREASNEALARMDQATPVEKALIRAVSARCKYPAPDDRSGLNRDYADGMRAAYHGFSNDPDVGTLFADSLMIVLLLLG
;
A
#
# COMPACT_ATOMS: atom_id res chain seq x y z
N MET A 1 10.54 -5.29 -1.94
CA MET A 1 10.22 -4.67 -3.25
C MET A 1 11.48 -4.77 -4.09
N ASN A 2 11.43 -5.45 -5.23
CA ASN A 2 12.58 -5.50 -6.15
C ASN A 2 12.45 -4.31 -7.10
N ILE A 3 13.33 -3.31 -6.97
CA ILE A 3 13.30 -2.05 -7.73
C ILE A 3 13.68 -2.26 -9.22
N ASN A 4 14.23 -3.43 -9.57
CA ASN A 4 14.74 -3.72 -10.92
C ASN A 4 13.76 -4.43 -11.85
N ASP A 5 12.50 -4.57 -11.46
CA ASP A 5 11.50 -5.25 -12.28
C ASP A 5 10.18 -4.48 -12.19
N SER A 6 9.84 -3.81 -13.30
CA SER A 6 8.76 -2.84 -13.40
C SER A 6 7.36 -3.46 -13.37
N GLU A 7 7.25 -4.79 -13.53
CA GLU A 7 5.95 -5.46 -13.60
C GLU A 7 5.60 -6.25 -12.33
N MET A 8 4.40 -5.99 -11.82
CA MET A 8 3.76 -6.82 -10.82
C MET A 8 3.14 -8.05 -11.51
N SER A 9 3.90 -9.12 -11.62
CA SER A 9 3.41 -10.41 -12.13
C SER A 9 2.27 -10.98 -11.28
N ASP A 10 1.54 -11.96 -11.83
CA ASP A 10 0.49 -12.69 -11.12
C ASP A 10 1.01 -13.32 -9.82
N GLU A 11 2.14 -14.03 -9.91
CA GLU A 11 2.82 -14.63 -8.75
C GLU A 11 3.20 -13.60 -7.68
N ARG A 12 3.70 -12.43 -8.09
CA ARG A 12 4.00 -11.34 -7.15
C ARG A 12 2.74 -10.77 -6.51
N SER A 13 1.64 -10.69 -7.26
CA SER A 13 0.35 -10.21 -6.75
C SER A 13 -0.23 -11.21 -5.73
N ARG A 14 -0.10 -12.52 -5.99
CA ARG A 14 -0.46 -13.59 -5.05
C ARG A 14 0.36 -13.48 -3.76
N LEU A 15 1.69 -13.45 -3.87
CA LEU A 15 2.60 -13.33 -2.73
C LEU A 15 2.36 -12.03 -1.93
N ALA A 16 2.09 -10.92 -2.60
CA ALA A 16 1.78 -9.65 -1.94
C ALA A 16 0.46 -9.71 -1.17
N ARG A 17 -0.57 -10.37 -1.71
CA ARG A 17 -1.82 -10.61 -0.99
C ARG A 17 -1.61 -11.52 0.21
N GLU A 18 -0.84 -12.59 0.08
CA GLU A 18 -0.51 -13.51 1.18
C GLU A 18 0.21 -12.79 2.32
N ALA A 19 1.24 -12.01 2.01
CA ALA A 19 1.95 -11.20 3.00
C ALA A 19 1.03 -10.17 3.68
N SER A 20 0.10 -9.57 2.93
CA SER A 20 -0.87 -8.62 3.49
C SER A 20 -1.86 -9.29 4.43
N ASN A 21 -2.35 -10.48 4.08
CA ASN A 21 -3.20 -11.29 4.97
C ASN A 21 -2.48 -11.64 6.28
N GLU A 22 -1.19 -11.99 6.17
CA GLU A 22 -0.35 -12.35 7.31
C GLU A 22 -0.09 -11.15 8.24
N ALA A 23 0.06 -9.95 7.67
CA ALA A 23 0.12 -8.70 8.44
C ALA A 23 -1.22 -8.37 9.10
N LEU A 24 -2.34 -8.52 8.39
CA LEU A 24 -3.68 -8.31 8.93
C LEU A 24 -3.98 -9.26 10.10
N ALA A 25 -3.54 -10.52 10.04
CA ALA A 25 -3.72 -11.49 11.12
C ALA A 25 -2.97 -11.12 12.41
N ARG A 26 -1.89 -10.33 12.32
CA ARG A 26 -1.13 -9.82 13.47
C ARG A 26 -1.55 -8.43 13.92
N MET A 27 -2.56 -7.85 13.27
CA MET A 27 -2.89 -6.44 13.43
C MET A 27 -3.20 -6.07 14.89
N ASP A 28 -3.79 -6.95 15.70
CA ASP A 28 -4.13 -6.63 17.10
C ASP A 28 -2.92 -6.24 17.95
N GLN A 29 -1.76 -6.87 17.70
CA GLN A 29 -0.50 -6.65 18.43
C GLN A 29 0.32 -5.48 17.89
N ALA A 30 -0.05 -4.93 16.74
CA ALA A 30 0.67 -3.84 16.10
C ALA A 30 0.38 -2.48 16.78
N THR A 31 1.36 -1.58 16.69
CA THR A 31 1.21 -0.19 17.11
C THR A 31 0.15 0.53 16.26
N PRO A 32 -0.40 1.67 16.73
CA PRO A 32 -1.38 2.43 15.96
C PRO A 32 -0.90 2.83 14.55
N VAL A 33 0.37 3.23 14.41
CA VAL A 33 0.95 3.61 13.11
C VAL A 33 1.09 2.41 12.18
N GLU A 34 1.59 1.28 12.69
CA GLU A 34 1.68 0.03 11.92
C GLU A 34 0.29 -0.45 11.48
N LYS A 35 -0.73 -0.36 12.33
CA LYS A 35 -2.13 -0.68 11.96
C LYS A 35 -2.60 0.16 10.77
N ALA A 36 -2.26 1.45 10.73
CA ALA A 36 -2.62 2.32 9.62
C ALA A 36 -1.88 1.93 8.32
N LEU A 37 -0.59 1.65 8.41
CA LEU A 37 0.24 1.22 7.28
C LEU A 37 -0.20 -0.15 6.72
N ILE A 38 -0.50 -1.12 7.61
CA ILE A 38 -1.01 -2.45 7.23
C ILE A 38 -2.33 -2.31 6.46
N ARG A 39 -3.24 -1.45 6.91
CA ARG A 39 -4.52 -1.21 6.20
C ARG A 39 -4.29 -0.61 4.82
N ALA A 40 -3.43 0.40 4.72
CA ALA A 40 -3.12 1.05 3.45
C ALA A 40 -2.52 0.05 2.44
N VAL A 41 -1.46 -0.68 2.82
CA VAL A 41 -0.80 -1.63 1.91
C VAL A 41 -1.73 -2.79 1.53
N SER A 42 -2.57 -3.27 2.45
CA SER A 42 -3.54 -4.33 2.18
C SER A 42 -4.64 -3.91 1.22
N ALA A 43 -4.93 -2.60 1.12
CA ALA A 43 -5.84 -2.07 0.12
C ALA A 43 -5.27 -2.24 -1.30
N ARG A 44 -3.96 -2.04 -1.47
CA ARG A 44 -3.25 -2.19 -2.76
C ARG A 44 -3.04 -3.64 -3.18
N CYS A 45 -2.76 -4.52 -2.23
CA CYS A 45 -2.37 -5.90 -2.50
C CYS A 45 -3.61 -6.78 -2.72
N LYS A 46 -4.22 -6.72 -3.92
CA LYS A 46 -5.34 -7.61 -4.28
C LYS A 46 -4.90 -8.82 -5.11
N TYR A 47 -5.53 -9.97 -4.86
CA TYR A 47 -5.41 -11.18 -5.66
C TYR A 47 -6.80 -11.84 -5.78
N PRO A 48 -7.22 -12.29 -7.00
CA PRO A 48 -6.59 -11.96 -8.28
C PRO A 48 -6.53 -10.43 -8.48
N ALA A 49 -5.45 -9.94 -9.07
CA ALA A 49 -5.31 -8.51 -9.35
C ALA A 49 -6.09 -8.17 -10.64
N PRO A 50 -6.79 -7.03 -10.70
CA PRO A 50 -7.35 -6.54 -11.95
C PRO A 50 -6.23 -6.15 -12.92
N ASP A 51 -6.52 -6.23 -14.22
CA ASP A 51 -5.61 -5.77 -15.27
C ASP A 51 -5.30 -4.27 -15.12
N ASP A 52 -6.34 -3.46 -14.86
CA ASP A 52 -6.17 -2.06 -14.46
C ASP A 52 -6.02 -1.93 -12.94
N ARG A 53 -4.83 -1.49 -12.51
CA ARG A 53 -4.46 -1.30 -11.11
C ARG A 53 -4.64 0.13 -10.63
N SER A 54 -5.15 1.04 -11.46
CA SER A 54 -5.34 2.45 -11.12
C SER A 54 -6.18 2.64 -9.85
N GLY A 55 -7.26 1.86 -9.71
CA GLY A 55 -8.09 1.83 -8.52
C GLY A 55 -7.33 1.39 -7.27
N LEU A 56 -6.46 0.37 -7.38
CA LEU A 56 -5.65 -0.11 -6.26
C LEU A 56 -4.60 0.91 -5.80
N ASN A 57 -4.04 1.66 -6.75
CA ASN A 57 -3.11 2.75 -6.44
C ASN A 57 -3.82 3.90 -5.74
N ARG A 58 -5.05 4.22 -6.14
CA ARG A 58 -5.89 5.21 -5.46
C ARG A 58 -6.28 4.78 -4.05
N ASP A 59 -6.72 3.54 -3.88
CA ASP A 59 -7.05 2.98 -2.56
C ASP A 59 -5.85 3.02 -1.60
N TYR A 60 -4.65 2.74 -2.13
CA TYR A 60 -3.41 2.88 -1.38
C TYR A 60 -3.15 4.32 -0.94
N ALA A 61 -3.24 5.28 -1.88
CA ALA A 61 -3.02 6.70 -1.59
C ALA A 61 -4.04 7.24 -0.59
N ASP A 62 -5.29 6.80 -0.66
CA ASP A 62 -6.34 7.17 0.28
C ASP A 62 -6.07 6.58 1.68
N GLY A 63 -5.62 5.33 1.75
CA GLY A 63 -5.15 4.71 3.00
C GLY A 63 -3.94 5.43 3.61
N MET A 64 -2.97 5.81 2.78
CA MET A 64 -1.80 6.57 3.22
C MET A 64 -2.14 8.00 3.63
N ARG A 65 -3.15 8.63 3.01
CA ARG A 65 -3.67 9.92 3.46
C ARG A 65 -4.24 9.83 4.87
N ALA A 66 -5.01 8.78 5.16
CA ALA A 66 -5.55 8.54 6.50
C ALA A 66 -4.42 8.30 7.53
N ALA A 67 -3.39 7.54 7.16
CA ALA A 67 -2.21 7.34 7.99
C ALA A 67 -1.49 8.66 8.28
N TYR A 68 -1.24 9.48 7.26
CA TYR A 68 -0.60 10.79 7.41
C TYR A 68 -1.40 11.73 8.31
N HIS A 69 -2.73 11.77 8.19
CA HIS A 69 -3.56 12.57 9.10
C HIS A 69 -3.44 12.13 10.56
N GLY A 70 -3.30 10.83 10.83
CA GLY A 70 -3.12 10.30 12.19
C GLY A 70 -1.69 10.44 12.74
N PHE A 71 -0.68 10.50 11.87
CA PHE A 71 0.74 10.37 12.24
C PHE A 71 1.63 11.34 11.46
N SER A 72 1.20 12.58 11.24
CA SER A 72 1.88 13.57 10.38
C SER A 72 3.29 13.98 10.85
N ASN A 73 3.61 13.76 12.13
CA ASN A 73 4.95 14.00 12.69
C ASN A 73 5.93 12.84 12.42
N ASP A 74 5.45 11.70 11.92
CA ASP A 74 6.28 10.58 11.54
C ASP A 74 6.83 10.79 10.11
N PRO A 75 8.15 10.99 9.95
CA PRO A 75 8.75 11.27 8.64
C PRO A 75 8.63 10.09 7.66
N ASP A 76 8.56 8.86 8.16
CA ASP A 76 8.43 7.67 7.30
C ASP A 76 7.01 7.60 6.73
N VAL A 77 5.99 7.92 7.55
CA VAL A 77 4.60 8.03 7.08
C VAL A 77 4.47 9.16 6.05
N GLY A 78 5.09 10.31 6.30
CA GLY A 78 5.10 11.43 5.34
C GLY A 78 5.74 11.04 4.01
N THR A 79 6.86 10.33 4.05
CA THR A 79 7.57 9.86 2.86
C THR A 79 6.72 8.88 2.06
N LEU A 80 6.12 7.89 2.71
CA LEU A 80 5.26 6.89 2.06
C LEU A 80 3.98 7.52 1.50
N PHE A 81 3.43 8.55 2.15
CA PHE A 81 2.29 9.27 1.61
C PHE A 81 2.66 10.03 0.33
N ALA A 82 3.78 10.77 0.34
CA ALA A 82 4.27 11.44 -0.86
C ALA A 82 4.52 10.46 -2.02
N ASP A 83 5.17 9.32 -1.74
CA ASP A 83 5.37 8.24 -2.72
C ASP A 83 4.05 7.71 -3.28
N SER A 84 3.05 7.46 -2.41
CA SER A 84 1.72 7.00 -2.83
C SER A 84 1.03 7.97 -3.80
N LEU A 85 1.25 9.28 -3.64
CA LEU A 85 0.73 10.29 -4.55
C LEU A 85 1.46 10.28 -5.89
N MET A 86 2.79 10.10 -5.91
CA MET A 86 3.57 10.00 -7.15
C MET A 86 3.11 8.81 -8.00
N ILE A 87 2.81 7.67 -7.37
CA ILE A 87 2.26 6.49 -8.06
C ILE A 87 0.93 6.82 -8.76
N VAL A 88 0.06 7.64 -8.15
CA VAL A 88 -1.22 8.06 -8.74
C VAL A 88 -1.02 9.11 -9.85
N LEU A 89 -0.10 10.06 -9.65
CA LEU A 89 0.21 11.13 -10.60
C LEU A 89 0.75 10.60 -11.93
N LEU A 90 1.51 9.49 -11.90
CA LEU A 90 2.02 8.82 -13.09
C LEU A 90 0.94 8.15 -13.96
N LEU A 91 -0.28 7.97 -13.45
CA LEU A 91 -1.40 7.37 -14.20
C LEU A 91 -2.29 8.39 -14.91
N LEU A 92 -2.03 9.69 -14.74
CA LEU A 92 -2.78 10.79 -15.35
C LEU A 92 -2.05 11.45 -16.54
N GLY A 93 -0.89 10.90 -16.94
CA GLY A 93 -0.04 11.38 -18.04
C GLY A 93 -0.04 10.47 -19.25
#